data_AF-A0A352SE28-F1
#
_entry.id   AF-A0A352SE28-F1
#
_cell.length_a   1.000
_cell.length_b   1.000
_cell.length_c   1.000
_cell.angle_alpha   90.00
_cell.angle_beta   90.00
_cell.angle_gamma   90.00
#
_symmetry.space_group_name_H-M   'P 1'
#
loop_
_entity.id
_entity.type
_entity.pdbx_description
1 polymer ?
#
loop_
_entity_poly.entity_id
_entity_poly.type
_entity_poly.pdbx_seq_one_letter_code
_entity_poly.pdbx_strand_id
1 'polypeptide(L)' 'GRVIYGVDMKIVDGDGKELPWDGKAFGDLYVRGPWVIDHYFRNDNSPLVDGWFPTGDVATIDEEG' A
#
# COMPACT_ATOMS: atom_id res chain seq x y z
N GLY A 1 4.96 -11.20 -5.64
CA GLY A 1 4.95 -10.93 -7.10
C GLY A 1 5.54 -9.57 -7.22
N ARG A 2 6.74 -9.44 -7.78
CA ARG A 2 7.69 -8.46 -7.23
C ARG A 2 7.40 -7.02 -7.60
N VAL A 3 7.60 -6.13 -6.63
CA VAL A 3 7.53 -4.69 -6.82
C VAL A 3 8.58 -4.24 -7.82
N ILE A 4 8.15 -3.41 -8.76
CA ILE A 4 9.06 -2.74 -9.70
C ILE A 4 9.66 -1.50 -9.05
N TYR A 5 10.90 -1.18 -9.43
CA TYR A 5 11.57 0.03 -8.98
C TYR A 5 10.68 1.27 -9.20
N GLY A 6 10.61 2.13 -8.18
CA GLY A 6 9.81 3.35 -8.18
C GLY A 6 8.42 3.19 -7.53
N VAL A 7 8.04 1.99 -7.11
CA VAL A 7 6.90 1.80 -6.20
C VAL A 7 7.42 1.26 -4.88
N ASP A 8 6.92 1.82 -3.78
CA ASP A 8 6.98 1.22 -2.45
C ASP A 8 5.63 0.56 -2.17
N MET A 9 5.64 -0.57 -1.45
CA MET A 9 4.42 -1.20 -0.94
C MET A 9 4.53 -1.38 0.58
N LYS A 10 3.42 -1.63 1.25
CA LYS A 10 3.35 -2.20 2.61
C LYS A 10 1.98 -2.85 2.81
N ILE A 11 1.88 -3.74 3.80
CA ILE A 11 0.59 -4.25 4.29
C ILE A 11 0.34 -3.73 5.70
N VAL A 12 -0.90 -3.37 6.01
CA VAL A 12 -1.29 -2.88 7.34
C VAL A 12 -2.46 -3.67 7.93
N ASP A 13 -2.52 -3.76 9.26
CA ASP A 13 -3.66 -4.34 9.98
C ASP A 13 -4.84 -3.35 10.09
N GLY A 14 -5.93 -3.80 10.73
CA GLY A 14 -7.13 -2.97 10.94
C GLY A 14 -6.93 -1.77 11.88
N ASP A 15 -5.81 -1.72 12.61
CA ASP A 15 -5.41 -0.57 13.42
C ASP A 15 -4.45 0.37 12.65
N GLY A 16 -4.17 0.08 11.38
CA GLY A 16 -3.26 0.84 10.52
C GLY A 16 -1.77 0.58 10.80
N LYS A 17 -1.42 -0.46 11.57
CA LYS A 17 -0.02 -0.80 11.85
C LYS A 17 0.56 -1.66 10.74
N GLU A 18 1.80 -1.37 10.38
CA GLU A 18 2.54 -2.13 9.38
C GLU A 18 2.80 -3.57 9.85
N LEU A 19 2.56 -4.51 8.94
CA LEU A 19 2.75 -5.95 9.15
C LEU A 19 4.04 -6.45 8.49
N PRO A 20 4.65 -7.52 9.03
CA PRO A 20 5.88 -8.09 8.48
C PRO A 20 5.65 -8.73 7.11
N TRP A 21 6.70 -8.73 6.28
CA TRP A 21 6.69 -9.39 4.97
C TRP A 21 7.22 -10.82 5.10
N ASP A 22 6.44 -11.68 5.76
CA ASP A 22 6.82 -13.06 6.08
C ASP A 22 6.09 -14.12 5.22
N GLY A 23 5.30 -13.68 4.24
CA GLY A 23 4.49 -14.54 3.39
C GLY A 23 3.30 -15.18 4.11
N LYS A 24 2.97 -14.75 5.34
CA LYS A 24 1.87 -15.30 6.16
C LYS A 24 0.94 -14.22 6.69
N ALA A 25 1.49 -13.10 7.15
CA ALA A 25 0.73 -11.94 7.53
C ALA A 25 -0.08 -11.44 6.32
N PHE A 26 -1.32 -11.04 6.57
CA PHE A 26 -2.19 -10.47 5.56
C PHE A 26 -2.81 -9.19 6.11
N GLY A 27 -2.97 -8.21 5.23
CA GLY A 27 -3.49 -6.91 5.58
C GLY A 27 -3.80 -6.09 4.35
N ASP A 28 -4.26 -4.85 4.57
CA ASP A 28 -4.62 -3.94 3.50
C ASP A 28 -3.36 -3.48 2.77
N LEU A 29 -3.37 -3.58 1.44
CA LEU A 29 -2.24 -3.20 0.60
C LEU A 29 -2.19 -1.69 0.38
N TYR A 30 -1.06 -1.09 0.71
CA TYR A 30 -0.77 0.33 0.57
C TYR A 30 0.40 0.50 -0.38
N VAL A 31 0.30 1.46 -1.31
CA VAL A 31 1.36 1.73 -2.29
C VAL A 31 1.71 3.21 -2.36
N ARG A 32 2.95 3.51 -2.75
CA ARG A 32 3.43 4.88 -2.95
C ARG A 32 4.45 4.91 -4.08
N GLY A 33 4.46 5.96 -4.90
CA GLY A 33 5.41 6.10 -6.00
C GLY A 33 5.11 7.32 -6.86
N PRO A 34 6.00 7.71 -7.77
CA PRO A 34 5.86 8.91 -8.58
C PRO A 34 4.75 8.79 -9.66
N TRP A 35 4.22 7.60 -9.87
CA TRP A 35 3.05 7.33 -10.73
C TRP A 35 1.87 6.72 -9.97
N VAL A 36 1.90 6.75 -8.63
CA VAL A 36 0.72 6.48 -7.80
C VAL A 36 -0.08 7.78 -7.69
N ILE A 37 -1.40 7.69 -7.72
CA ILE A 37 -2.27 8.87 -7.69
C ILE A 37 -2.08 9.65 -6.38
N ASP A 38 -2.13 10.97 -6.49
CA ASP A 38 -2.15 11.86 -5.31
C ASP A 38 -3.59 12.27 -4.97
N HIS A 39 -4.41 12.57 -5.98
CA HIS A 39 -5.83 12.92 -5.84
C HIS A 39 -6.64 12.37 -7.00
N TYR A 40 -7.92 12.13 -6.73
CA TYR A 40 -8.89 11.86 -7.80
C TYR A 40 -9.32 13.17 -8.47
N PHE A 41 -9.68 13.07 -9.74
CA PHE A 41 -10.18 14.23 -10.50
C PHE A 41 -11.44 14.81 -9.85
N ARG A 42 -11.41 16.11 -9.52
CA ARG A 42 -12.51 16.87 -8.89
C ARG A 42 -12.94 16.32 -7.52
N ASN A 43 -12.00 15.72 -6.77
CA ASN A 43 -12.20 15.39 -5.37
C ASN A 43 -11.17 16.14 -4.53
N ASP A 44 -11.64 17.04 -3.67
CA ASP A 44 -10.78 17.85 -2.80
C ASP A 44 -10.28 17.06 -1.57
N ASN A 45 -10.84 15.86 -1.31
CA ASN A 45 -10.36 14.97 -0.27
C ASN A 45 -9.18 14.15 -0.78
N SER A 46 -8.10 14.11 0.00
CA SER A 46 -6.98 13.21 -0.28
C SER A 46 -7.40 11.75 -0.07
N PRO A 47 -7.16 10.86 -1.03
CA PRO A 47 -7.31 9.42 -0.83
C PRO A 47 -6.14 8.81 -0.07
N LEU A 48 -5.08 9.58 0.22
CA LEU A 48 -3.87 9.08 0.85
C LEU A 48 -4.02 9.02 2.37
N VAL A 49 -3.43 7.99 2.97
CA VAL A 49 -3.26 7.84 4.42
C VAL A 49 -1.77 7.92 4.71
N ASP A 50 -1.34 9.00 5.38
CA ASP A 50 0.08 9.27 5.67
C ASP A 50 0.99 9.23 4.41
N GLY A 51 0.47 9.68 3.27
CA GLY A 51 1.18 9.69 1.98
C GLY A 51 1.22 8.35 1.25
N TRP A 52 0.43 7.38 1.70
CA TRP A 52 0.26 6.07 1.05
C TRP A 52 -1.14 5.94 0.47
N PHE A 53 -1.24 5.34 -0.71
CA PHE A 53 -2.53 5.07 -1.35
C PHE A 53 -3.04 3.68 -0.94
N PRO A 54 -4.20 3.58 -0.27
CA PRO A 54 -4.84 2.30 0.03
C PRO A 54 -5.49 1.73 -1.23
N THR A 55 -5.08 0.55 -1.68
CA THR A 55 -5.62 -0.03 -2.93
C THR A 55 -7.03 -0.60 -2.76
N GLY A 56 -7.40 -0.95 -1.53
CA GLY A 56 -8.64 -1.66 -1.20
C GLY A 56 -8.52 -3.18 -1.32
N ASP A 57 -7.33 -3.70 -1.64
CA ASP A 57 -7.04 -5.13 -1.69
C ASP A 57 -6.42 -5.62 -0.37
N VAL A 58 -6.69 -6.87 -0.02
CA VAL A 58 -5.95 -7.59 1.02
C VAL A 58 -4.85 -8.41 0.37
N ALA A 59 -3.61 -8.22 0.83
CA ALA A 59 -2.44 -8.89 0.29
C ALA A 59 -1.57 -9.50 1.39
N THR A 60 -0.70 -10.42 0.96
CA THR A 60 0.40 -10.96 1.73
C THR A 60 1.68 -10.70 0.95
N ILE A 61 2.74 -10.28 1.64
CA ILE A 61 4.05 -10.00 1.04
C ILE A 61 5.05 -10.97 1.66
N ASP A 62 5.88 -11.60 0.84
CA ASP A 62 6.98 -12.45 1.29
C ASP A 62 8.30 -11.67 1.32
N GLU A 63 9.36 -12.31 1.82
CA GLU A 63 10.69 -11.68 1.96
C GLU A 63 11.32 -11.28 0.60
N GLU A 64 10.79 -11.78 -0.52
CA GLU A 64 11.27 -11.46 -1.87
C GLU A 64 10.47 -10.35 -2.58
N GLY A 65 9.29 -9.99 -2.06
CA GLY A 65 8.39 -8.98 -2.64
C GLY A 65 7.22 -9.55 -3.47
#